data_AF-U7MVF2-F1
#
_entry.id   AF-U7MVF2-F1
#
_cell.length_a   1.000
_cell.length_b   1.000
_cell.length_c   1.000
_cell.angle_alpha   90.00
_cell.angle_beta   90.00
_cell.angle_gamma   90.00
#
_symmetry.space_group_name_H-M   'P 1'
#
loop_
_entity.id
_entity.type
_entity.pdbx_description
1 polymer ?
#
loop_
_entity_poly.entity_id
_entity_poly.type
_entity_poly.pdbx_seq_one_letter_code
_entity_poly.pdbx_strand_id
1 'polypeptide(L)'
;MQSYYNCTGASVGQFQFTESKSKAVSTLQTLTELRTSQVVDDSGDRVVGWSSLGSTVIITVVSTESGLVMQHMISGDAEEPEQKIKELGLAN
;
A
#
# COMPACT_ATOMS: atom_id res chain seq x y z
N MET A 1 -1.79 17.79 11.95
CA MET A 1 -1.87 18.25 10.54
C MET A 1 -2.02 16.98 9.71
N GLN A 2 -2.98 16.92 8.78
CA GLN A 2 -3.10 15.76 7.88
C GLN A 2 -2.66 16.21 6.50
N SER A 3 -1.67 15.52 5.94
CA SER A 3 -1.12 15.81 4.62
C SER A 3 -1.56 14.69 3.66
N TYR A 4 -2.03 15.05 2.47
CA TYR A 4 -2.50 14.10 1.47
C TYR A 4 -2.02 14.51 0.09
N TYR A 5 -1.36 13.59 -0.62
CA TYR A 5 -0.76 13.84 -1.93
C TYR A 5 -1.10 12.72 -2.89
N ASN A 6 -1.59 13.08 -4.07
CA ASN A 6 -1.83 12.15 -5.17
C ASN A 6 -0.79 12.38 -6.28
N CYS A 7 -0.10 11.32 -6.68
CA CYS A 7 0.76 11.33 -7.85
C CYS A 7 0.13 10.41 -8.90
N THR A 8 -0.32 10.99 -10.01
CA THR A 8 -0.94 10.23 -11.10
C THR A 8 -0.27 10.55 -12.43
N GLY A 9 -0.10 9.53 -13.28
CA GLY A 9 0.48 9.71 -14.60
C GLY A 9 0.58 8.39 -15.36
N ALA A 10 0.59 8.45 -16.69
CA ALA A 10 0.57 7.25 -17.54
C ALA A 10 1.79 6.33 -17.30
N SER A 11 2.96 6.88 -16.96
CA SER A 11 4.18 6.12 -16.69
C SER A 11 4.39 5.74 -15.22
N VAL A 12 3.70 6.40 -14.30
CA VAL A 12 3.86 6.22 -12.85
C VAL A 12 2.65 5.54 -12.20
N GLY A 13 1.53 5.41 -12.90
CA GLY A 13 0.30 4.87 -12.34
C GLY A 13 -0.34 5.81 -11.33
N GLN A 14 -0.97 5.28 -10.29
CA GLN A 14 -1.62 6.07 -9.25
C GLN A 14 -1.02 5.77 -7.88
N PHE A 15 -0.35 6.75 -7.29
CA PHE A 15 0.15 6.71 -5.92
C PHE A 15 -0.61 7.72 -5.06
N GLN A 16 -0.97 7.31 -3.85
CA GLN A 16 -1.58 8.14 -2.83
C GLN A 16 -0.71 8.09 -1.59
N PHE A 17 -0.36 9.25 -1.04
CA PHE A 17 0.41 9.38 0.19
C PHE A 17 -0.43 10.10 1.22
N THR A 18 -0.51 9.54 2.43
CA THR A 18 -1.23 10.13 3.55
C THR A 18 -0.35 10.17 4.78
N GLU A 19 -0.37 11.29 5.49
CA GLU A 19 0.24 11.46 6.81
C GLU A 19 -0.87 11.64 7.85
N SER A 20 -1.20 10.57 8.57
CA SER A 20 -2.17 10.54 9.67
C SER A 20 -2.04 9.26 10.48
N LYS A 21 -1.71 9.37 11.77
CA LYS A 21 -1.58 8.19 12.66
C LYS A 21 -2.85 7.34 12.74
N SER A 22 -4.02 7.97 12.82
CA SER A 22 -5.29 7.22 12.86
C SER A 22 -5.55 6.48 11.55
N LYS A 23 -5.21 7.09 10.41
CA LYS A 23 -5.29 6.43 9.11
C LYS A 23 -4.29 5.28 8.99
N ALA A 24 -3.06 5.46 9.48
CA ALA A 24 -2.06 4.40 9.47
C ALA A 24 -2.51 3.18 10.28
N VAL A 25 -2.99 3.37 11.52
CA VAL A 25 -3.49 2.28 12.36
C VAL A 25 -4.67 1.54 11.70
N SER A 26 -5.68 2.27 11.22
CA SER A 26 -6.84 1.66 10.56
C SER A 26 -6.48 0.95 9.24
N THR A 27 -5.51 1.49 8.49
CA THR A 27 -5.03 0.88 7.25
C THR A 27 -4.27 -0.41 7.54
N LEU A 28 -3.41 -0.42 8.56
CA LEU A 28 -2.72 -1.64 9.00
C LEU A 28 -3.71 -2.72 9.40
N GLN A 29 -4.69 -2.41 10.25
CA GLN A 29 -5.74 -3.36 10.65
C GLN A 29 -6.46 -3.96 9.43
N THR A 30 -6.85 -3.10 8.49
CA THR A 30 -7.50 -3.53 7.24
C THR A 30 -6.58 -4.46 6.43
N LEU A 31 -5.29 -4.13 6.32
CA LEU A 31 -4.31 -4.93 5.59
C LEU A 31 -4.09 -6.30 6.23
N THR A 32 -4.12 -6.41 7.56
CA THR A 32 -3.86 -7.67 8.27
C THR A 32 -5.10 -8.54 8.47
N GLU A 33 -6.30 -7.96 8.47
CA GLU A 33 -7.54 -8.69 8.82
C GLU A 33 -8.38 -9.09 7.60
N LEU A 34 -8.23 -8.42 6.45
CA LEU A 34 -8.99 -8.78 5.25
C LEU A 34 -8.47 -10.07 4.63
N ARG A 35 -9.40 -10.99 4.32
CA ARG A 35 -9.08 -12.25 3.60
C ARG A 35 -8.50 -12.02 2.20
N THR A 36 -8.79 -10.89 1.59
CA THR A 36 -8.29 -10.50 0.27
C THR A 36 -6.96 -9.77 0.32
N SER A 37 -6.34 -9.68 1.50
CA SER A 37 -5.03 -9.07 1.70
C SER A 37 -3.95 -10.11 1.91
N GLN A 38 -2.72 -9.74 1.54
CA GLN A 38 -1.50 -10.47 1.84
C GLN A 38 -0.45 -9.50 2.35
N VAL A 39 0.24 -9.88 3.44
CA VAL A 39 1.40 -9.16 3.97
C VAL A 39 2.65 -9.81 3.39
N VAL A 40 3.50 -9.00 2.78
CA VAL A 40 4.72 -9.44 2.08
C VAL A 40 5.97 -9.11 2.91
N ASP A 41 5.94 -8.01 3.66
CA ASP A 41 6.98 -7.64 4.62
C ASP A 41 6.35 -7.03 5.86
N ASP A 42 6.82 -7.45 7.02
CA ASP A 42 6.46 -6.91 8.34
C ASP A 42 7.76 -6.73 9.13
N SER A 43 8.40 -5.58 8.92
CA SER A 43 9.72 -5.29 9.45
C SER A 43 9.70 -4.01 10.28
N GLY A 44 9.81 -4.15 11.60
CA GLY A 44 10.05 -3.06 12.54
C GLY A 44 8.97 -1.98 12.55
N ASP A 45 9.20 -0.93 11.77
CA ASP A 45 8.41 0.30 11.70
C ASP A 45 7.52 0.40 10.44
N ARG A 46 7.57 -0.61 9.55
CA ARG A 46 6.87 -0.62 8.27
C ARG A 46 6.28 -1.99 7.94
N VAL A 47 5.03 -1.98 7.47
CA VAL A 47 4.37 -3.15 6.89
C VAL A 47 4.10 -2.89 5.41
N VAL A 48 4.44 -3.86 4.56
CA VAL A 48 4.17 -3.85 3.13
C VAL A 48 3.26 -5.03 2.81
N GLY A 49 2.19 -4.75 2.07
CA GLY A 49 1.30 -5.77 1.60
C GLY A 49 0.48 -5.29 0.43
N TRP A 50 -0.47 -6.11 0.01
CA TRP A 50 -1.42 -5.77 -1.03
C TRP A 50 -2.78 -6.35 -0.72
N SER A 51 -3.83 -5.75 -1.28
CA SER A 51 -5.18 -6.27 -1.19
C SER A 51 -5.90 -6.14 -2.53
N SER A 52 -6.80 -7.08 -2.81
CA SER A 52 -7.65 -7.03 -4.01
C SER A 52 -9.03 -6.46 -3.70
N LEU A 53 -9.48 -5.56 -4.57
CA LEU A 53 -10.83 -5.01 -4.61
C LEU A 53 -11.37 -5.13 -6.05
N GLY A 54 -12.10 -6.21 -6.32
CA GLY A 54 -12.50 -6.56 -7.69
C GLY A 54 -11.27 -6.88 -8.54
N SER A 55 -11.14 -6.25 -9.71
CA SER A 55 -9.96 -6.33 -10.58
C SER A 55 -8.84 -5.35 -10.21
N THR A 56 -9.05 -4.49 -9.22
CA THR A 56 -8.04 -3.55 -8.73
C THR A 56 -7.23 -4.19 -7.62
N VAL A 57 -5.92 -4.05 -7.68
CA VAL A 57 -5.01 -4.37 -6.58
C VAL A 57 -4.51 -3.08 -5.95
N ILE A 58 -4.50 -3.03 -4.63
CA ILE A 58 -4.00 -1.92 -3.83
C ILE A 58 -2.76 -2.38 -3.09
N ILE A 59 -1.57 -2.01 -3.58
CA ILE A 59 -0.32 -2.17 -2.84
C ILE A 59 -0.31 -1.11 -1.73
N THR A 60 -0.02 -1.52 -0.51
CA THR A 60 -0.05 -0.67 0.67
C THR A 60 1.26 -0.77 1.42
N VAL A 61 1.81 0.39 1.78
CA VAL A 61 2.92 0.52 2.72
C VAL A 61 2.44 1.38 3.86
N VAL A 62 2.61 0.90 5.09
CA VAL A 62 2.14 1.60 6.29
C VAL A 62 3.21 1.63 7.36
N SER A 63 3.39 2.80 7.98
CA SER A 63 4.19 2.98 9.18
C SER A 63 3.33 3.66 10.24
N THR A 64 2.99 2.94 11.30
CA THR A 64 2.11 3.45 12.37
C THR A 64 2.84 4.43 13.30
N GLU A 65 4.16 4.27 13.46
CA GLU A 65 5.00 5.17 14.25
C GLU A 65 5.05 6.57 13.64
N SER A 66 5.38 6.64 12.34
CA SER A 66 5.43 7.90 11.58
C SER A 66 4.04 8.37 11.13
N GLY A 67 3.03 7.51 11.14
CA GLY A 67 1.68 7.81 10.67
C GLY A 67 1.60 7.92 9.14
N LEU A 68 2.55 7.33 8.41
CA LEU A 68 2.60 7.39 6.96
C LEU A 68 1.91 6.20 6.33
N VAL A 69 1.18 6.47 5.26
CA VAL A 69 0.54 5.47 4.41
C VAL A 69 0.84 5.82 2.95
N MET A 70 1.31 4.84 2.19
CA MET A 70 1.34 4.89 0.73
C MET A 70 0.41 3.81 0.19
N GLN A 71 -0.41 4.18 -0.80
CA GLN A 71 -1.23 3.24 -1.55
C GLN A 71 -0.97 3.39 -3.04
N HIS A 72 -0.70 2.29 -3.72
CA HIS A 72 -0.53 2.24 -5.17
C HIS A 72 -1.58 1.32 -5.78
N MET A 73 -2.44 1.89 -6.63
CA MET A 73 -3.49 1.14 -7.31
C MET A 73 -2.99 0.68 -8.67
N ILE A 74 -3.07 -0.63 -8.89
CA ILE A 74 -2.71 -1.28 -10.15
C ILE A 74 -3.88 -2.16 -10.64
N SER A 75 -3.82 -2.54 -11.91
CA SER A 75 -4.75 -3.53 -12.48
C SER A 75 -4.27 -4.93 -12.16
N GLY A 76 -5.05 -5.70 -11.39
CA GLY A 76 -4.73 -7.09 -11.05
C GLY A 76 -4.72 -8.05 -12.24
N ASP A 77 -5.37 -7.66 -13.35
CA ASP A 77 -5.35 -8.44 -14.60
C ASP A 77 -4.06 -8.22 -15.42
N ALA A 78 -3.27 -7.19 -15.08
CA ALA A 78 -2.11 -6.78 -15.86
C ALA A 78 -0.77 -7.07 -15.16
N GLU A 79 -0.74 -6.99 -13.83
CA GLU A 79 0.50 -7.04 -13.05
C GLU A 79 0.31 -7.88 -11.78
N GLU A 80 1.26 -8.79 -11.53
CA GLU A 80 1.32 -9.57 -10.30
C GLU A 80 1.77 -8.67 -9.11
N PRO A 81 1.02 -8.61 -8.00
CA PRO A 81 1.26 -7.64 -6.93
C PRO A 81 2.66 -7.76 -6.29
N GLU A 82 3.11 -8.98 -6.04
CA GLU A 82 4.41 -9.23 -5.41
C GLU A 82 5.57 -8.86 -6.34
N GLN A 83 5.44 -9.11 -7.64
CA GLN A 83 6.44 -8.69 -8.61
C GLN A 83 6.53 -7.15 -8.62
N LYS A 84 5.39 -6.46 -8.61
CA LYS A 84 5.36 -5.01 -8.58
C LYS A 84 5.98 -4.43 -7.30
N ILE A 85 5.72 -5.04 -6.15
CA ILE A 85 6.35 -4.68 -4.87
C ILE A 85 7.89 -4.77 -4.97
N LYS A 86 8.43 -5.79 -5.64
CA LYS A 86 9.87 -5.94 -5.87
C LYS A 86 10.42 -4.89 -6.83
N GLU A 87 9.72 -4.61 -7.93
CA GLU A 87 10.09 -3.56 -8.89
C GLU A 87 10.16 -2.17 -8.25
N LEU A 88 9.28 -1.90 -7.29
CA LEU A 88 9.26 -0.67 -6.51
C LEU A 88 10.31 -0.64 -5.38
N GLY A 89 11.05 -1.73 -5.16
CA GLY A 89 12.03 -1.84 -4.08
C GLY A 89 11.41 -1.82 -2.68
N LEU A 90 10.17 -2.27 -2.55
CA LEU A 90 9.43 -2.23 -1.29
C LEU A 90 9.68 -3.48 -0.42
N ALA A 91 9.95 -4.63 -1.04
CA ALA A 91 10.34 -5.89 -0.38
C ALA A 91 11.17 -6.77 -1.33
N ASN A 92 11.85 -7.80 -0.80
CA ASN A 92 12.73 -8.72 -1.54
C ASN A 92 12.09 -10.08 -1.79
#